data_AF-A0A1G1H0X8-F1
#
_entry.id   AF-A0A1G1H0X8-F1
#
_cell.length_a   1.000
_cell.length_b   1.000
_cell.length_c   1.000
_cell.angle_alpha   90.00
_cell.angle_beta   90.00
_cell.angle_gamma   90.00
#
_symmetry.space_group_name_H-M   'P 1'
#
loop_
_entity.id
_entity.type
_entity.pdbx_description
1 polymer ?
#
loop_
_entity_poly.entity_id
_entity_poly.type
_entity_poly.pdbx_seq_one_letter_code
_entity_poly.pdbx_strand_id
1 'polypeptide(L)'
;MVIAMRANMQFSQSCPQCGGRGKINITPCRTCGGRGNVLKDETIAVKIPKGVDTGSKVRVAGKGEAGISGGPPGDLYIITRVRPHHFFERKGDNLYSEIPISYAEATLGAKIEVPTVDGIVALTIPSGTQNGQQFRLKGKGVPHLTGGGTGDHYVTVKIAVPKHIDEKARQIIKDLDKITKENPRAEIAFKGFRKR
;
A
#
# COMPACT_ATOMS: atom_id res chain seq x y z
N MET A 1 -20.29 -44.54 -62.63
CA MET A 1 -19.94 -43.11 -62.80
C MET A 1 -19.65 -42.54 -61.42
N VAL A 2 -18.38 -42.37 -61.04
CA VAL A 2 -18.00 -41.64 -59.82
C VAL A 2 -17.52 -40.27 -60.27
N ILE A 3 -18.35 -39.25 -60.08
CA ILE A 3 -17.98 -37.87 -60.36
C ILE A 3 -17.10 -37.41 -59.21
N ALA A 4 -15.78 -37.42 -59.41
CA ALA A 4 -14.85 -36.80 -58.48
C ALA A 4 -15.02 -35.27 -58.56
N MET A 5 -15.80 -34.70 -57.64
CA MET A 5 -15.82 -33.26 -57.42
C MET A 5 -14.44 -32.82 -56.92
N ARG A 6 -13.66 -32.17 -57.79
CA ARG A 6 -12.45 -31.46 -57.38
C ARG A 6 -12.88 -30.18 -56.66
N ALA A 7 -12.87 -30.21 -55.33
CA ALA A 7 -13.01 -29.01 -54.52
C ALA A 7 -11.69 -28.20 -54.61
N ASN A 8 -11.75 -27.03 -55.23
CA ASN A 8 -10.62 -26.09 -55.27
C ASN A 8 -10.50 -25.38 -53.92
N MET A 9 -9.50 -25.74 -53.11
CA MET A 9 -9.15 -24.99 -51.91
C MET A 9 -8.40 -23.72 -52.30
N GLN A 10 -8.96 -22.56 -51.96
CA GLN A 10 -8.30 -21.27 -52.13
C GLN A 10 -7.87 -20.75 -50.76
N PHE A 11 -6.60 -20.37 -50.65
CA PHE A 11 -6.04 -19.73 -49.47
C PHE A 11 -5.77 -18.26 -49.80
N SER A 12 -6.33 -17.35 -49.01
CA SER A 12 -5.99 -15.94 -49.11
C SER A 12 -4.65 -15.69 -48.42
N GLN A 13 -3.73 -15.06 -49.14
CA GLN A 13 -2.47 -14.57 -48.58
C GLN A 13 -2.40 -13.05 -48.71
N SER A 14 -1.64 -12.41 -47.82
CA SER A 14 -1.40 -10.98 -47.94
C SER A 14 -0.62 -10.68 -49.22
N CYS A 15 -1.01 -9.61 -49.93
CA CYS A 15 -0.33 -9.22 -51.16
C CYS A 15 1.16 -8.92 -50.87
N PRO A 16 2.11 -9.59 -51.54
CA PRO A 16 3.54 -9.42 -51.25
C PRO A 16 4.04 -8.01 -51.56
N GLN A 17 3.34 -7.27 -52.43
CA GLN A 17 3.74 -5.95 -52.90
C GLN A 17 3.28 -4.82 -51.96
N CYS A 18 2.10 -4.94 -51.33
CA CYS A 18 1.59 -3.91 -50.41
C CYS A 18 1.57 -4.35 -48.92
N GLY A 19 1.82 -5.63 -48.65
CA GLY A 19 1.79 -6.22 -47.31
C GLY A 19 0.41 -6.14 -46.65
N GLY A 20 -0.68 -6.13 -47.45
CA GLY A 20 -2.05 -6.00 -46.96
C GLY A 20 -2.57 -4.58 -46.76
N ARG A 21 -1.79 -3.53 -47.07
CA ARG A 21 -2.22 -2.12 -46.94
C ARG A 21 -3.15 -1.62 -48.06
N GLY A 22 -3.30 -2.39 -49.15
CA GLY A 22 -4.17 -2.04 -50.29
C GLY A 22 -3.66 -0.92 -51.21
N LYS A 23 -2.57 -0.23 -50.84
CA LYS A 23 -1.90 0.80 -51.66
C LYS A 23 -0.38 0.69 -51.53
N ILE A 24 0.32 1.00 -52.61
CA ILE A 24 1.78 1.06 -52.63
C ILE A 24 2.18 2.52 -52.46
N ASN A 25 2.98 2.80 -51.43
CA ASN A 25 3.43 4.16 -51.14
C ASN A 25 4.72 4.44 -51.91
N ILE A 26 4.60 5.06 -53.09
CA ILE A 26 5.72 5.32 -54.01
C ILE A 26 6.73 6.32 -53.41
N THR A 27 6.24 7.27 -52.59
CA THR A 27 7.06 8.30 -51.94
C THR A 27 6.85 8.22 -50.42
N PRO A 28 7.60 7.37 -49.70
CA PRO A 28 7.42 7.20 -48.26
C PRO A 28 7.73 8.51 -47.50
N CYS A 29 6.98 8.76 -46.42
CA CYS A 29 7.18 9.93 -45.57
C CYS A 29 8.61 9.94 -44.97
N ARG A 30 9.30 11.08 -45.04
CA ARG A 30 10.69 11.22 -44.54
C ARG A 30 10.82 11.01 -43.03
N THR A 31 9.78 11.33 -42.27
CA THR A 31 9.80 11.26 -40.80
C THR A 31 9.48 9.86 -40.27
N CYS A 32 8.50 9.16 -40.85
CA CYS A 32 8.07 7.84 -40.37
C CYS A 32 8.46 6.68 -41.29
N GLY A 33 9.10 6.95 -42.44
CA GLY A 33 9.48 5.93 -43.43
C GLY A 33 8.29 5.14 -44.00
N GLY A 34 7.09 5.70 -43.97
CA GLY A 34 5.86 5.00 -44.40
C GLY A 34 5.25 4.06 -43.36
N ARG A 35 5.72 4.07 -42.10
CA ARG A 35 5.13 3.29 -40.98
C ARG A 35 3.80 3.87 -40.46
N GLY A 36 3.58 5.17 -40.63
CA GLY A 36 2.36 5.84 -40.19
C GLY A 36 2.34 6.27 -38.72
N ASN A 37 3.41 6.05 -37.96
CA ASN A 37 3.59 6.52 -36.59
C ASN A 37 5.03 7.05 -36.36
N VAL A 38 5.18 7.91 -35.35
CA VAL A 38 6.47 8.47 -34.91
C VAL A 38 6.52 8.47 -33.39
N LEU A 39 7.71 8.25 -32.82
CA LEU A 39 7.91 8.40 -31.38
C LEU A 39 7.90 9.88 -31.02
N LYS A 40 7.20 10.22 -29.95
CA LYS A 40 7.10 11.59 -29.43
C LYS A 40 7.07 11.53 -27.91
N ASP A 41 7.86 12.38 -27.27
CA ASP A 41 7.79 12.58 -25.83
C ASP A 41 6.60 13.49 -25.51
N GLU A 42 5.75 13.06 -24.58
CA GLU A 42 4.59 13.81 -24.12
C GLU A 42 4.53 13.80 -22.59
N THR A 43 4.39 14.98 -21.99
CA THR A 43 4.18 15.11 -20.54
C THR A 43 2.68 15.08 -20.25
N ILE A 44 2.25 14.12 -19.43
CA ILE A 44 0.84 13.93 -19.10
C ILE A 44 0.63 14.22 -17.61
N ALA A 45 -0.24 15.17 -17.30
CA ALA A 45 -0.68 15.42 -15.93
C ALA A 45 -1.76 14.40 -15.54
N VAL A 46 -1.44 13.52 -14.58
CA VAL A 46 -2.37 12.50 -14.10
C VAL A 46 -2.72 12.76 -12.64
N LYS A 47 -4.03 12.85 -12.35
CA LYS A 47 -4.54 12.98 -10.99
C LYS A 47 -4.64 11.58 -10.37
N ILE A 48 -3.76 11.27 -9.43
CA ILE A 48 -3.83 10.02 -8.66
C ILE A 48 -4.90 10.19 -7.57
N PRO A 49 -5.94 9.33 -7.54
CA PRO A 49 -6.99 9.44 -6.54
C PRO A 49 -6.45 9.14 -5.14
N LYS A 50 -7.08 9.73 -4.12
CA LYS A 50 -6.78 9.40 -2.72
C LYS A 50 -7.16 7.95 -2.46
N GLY A 51 -6.44 7.29 -1.56
CA GLY A 51 -6.72 5.90 -1.19
C GLY A 51 -6.05 4.84 -2.04
N VAL A 52 -5.37 5.19 -3.14
CA VAL A 52 -4.65 4.21 -3.97
C VAL A 52 -3.70 3.37 -3.13
N ASP A 53 -3.75 2.06 -3.36
CA ASP A 53 -2.82 1.10 -2.78
C ASP A 53 -1.80 0.63 -3.83
N THR A 54 -0.78 -0.09 -3.39
CA THR A 54 0.17 -0.76 -4.27
C THR A 54 -0.56 -1.73 -5.20
N GLY A 55 -0.29 -1.61 -6.50
CA GLY A 55 -0.96 -2.40 -7.54
C GLY A 55 -2.24 -1.77 -8.10
N SER A 56 -2.70 -0.63 -7.57
CA SER A 56 -3.86 0.07 -8.14
C SER A 56 -3.54 0.54 -9.57
N LYS A 57 -4.53 0.41 -10.47
CA LYS A 57 -4.40 0.76 -11.88
C LYS A 57 -5.16 2.04 -12.17
N VAL A 58 -4.45 3.09 -12.58
CA VAL A 58 -5.04 4.34 -13.07
C VAL A 58 -4.99 4.33 -14.60
N ARG A 59 -6.16 4.35 -15.23
CA ARG A 59 -6.33 4.39 -16.68
C ARG A 59 -6.36 5.83 -17.17
N VAL A 60 -5.50 6.15 -18.14
CA VAL A 60 -5.52 7.42 -18.87
C VAL A 60 -5.92 7.12 -20.31
N ALA A 61 -7.18 7.42 -20.62
CA ALA A 61 -7.79 7.05 -21.90
C ALA A 61 -7.13 7.77 -23.09
N GLY A 62 -6.87 7.04 -24.17
CA GLY A 62 -6.32 7.58 -25.43
C GLY A 62 -4.88 8.09 -25.36
N LYS A 63 -4.16 7.77 -24.27
CA LYS A 63 -2.74 8.14 -24.06
C LYS A 63 -1.77 6.96 -24.20
N GLY A 64 -2.25 5.84 -24.74
CA GLY A 64 -1.42 4.71 -25.12
C GLY A 64 -0.86 4.87 -26.53
N GLU A 65 -0.43 3.77 -27.13
CA GLU A 65 0.18 3.76 -28.46
C GLU A 65 -0.81 4.16 -29.56
N ALA A 66 -0.29 4.73 -30.65
CA ALA A 66 -1.09 5.08 -31.81
C ALA A 66 -1.76 3.85 -32.43
N GLY A 67 -3.05 3.98 -32.76
CA GLY A 67 -3.79 2.90 -33.42
C GLY A 67 -3.28 2.61 -34.83
N ILE A 68 -3.41 1.36 -35.25
CA ILE A 68 -2.99 0.90 -36.58
C ILE A 68 -4.15 1.14 -37.56
N SER A 69 -3.83 1.57 -38.80
CA SER A 69 -4.79 1.70 -39.90
C SER A 69 -6.02 2.58 -39.60
N GLY A 70 -5.85 3.65 -38.84
CA GLY A 70 -6.93 4.57 -38.46
C GLY A 70 -7.74 4.13 -37.23
N GLY A 71 -7.31 3.08 -36.53
CA GLY A 71 -7.85 2.72 -35.22
C GLY A 71 -7.60 3.80 -34.15
N PRO A 72 -8.41 3.83 -33.08
CA PRO A 72 -8.19 4.74 -31.96
C PRO A 72 -6.86 4.42 -31.25
N PRO A 73 -6.24 5.41 -30.59
CA PRO A 73 -5.09 5.18 -29.73
C PRO A 73 -5.45 4.26 -28.55
N GLY A 74 -4.47 3.51 -28.06
CA GLY A 74 -4.59 2.71 -26.85
C GLY A 74 -4.69 3.57 -25.59
N ASP A 75 -4.71 2.90 -24.44
CA ASP A 75 -4.77 3.55 -23.12
C ASP A 75 -3.44 3.39 -22.37
N LEU A 76 -3.09 4.40 -21.58
CA LEU A 76 -1.95 4.32 -20.66
C LEU A 76 -2.46 3.82 -19.30
N TYR A 77 -1.85 2.75 -18.80
CA TYR A 77 -2.11 2.23 -17.45
C TYR A 77 -0.94 2.57 -16.53
N ILE A 78 -1.24 3.26 -15.43
CA ILE A 78 -0.28 3.56 -14.38
C ILE A 78 -0.54 2.61 -13.22
N ILE A 79 0.49 1.84 -12.83
CA ILE A 79 0.44 0.95 -11.68
C ILE A 79 1.13 1.66 -10.51
N THR A 80 0.38 1.93 -9.45
CA THR A 80 0.92 2.64 -8.29
C THR A 80 1.71 1.70 -7.38
N ARG A 81 2.78 2.22 -6.78
CA ARG A 81 3.53 1.53 -5.71
C ARG A 81 3.69 2.47 -4.54
N VAL A 82 3.13 2.10 -3.39
CA VAL A 82 3.25 2.88 -2.16
C VAL A 82 4.60 2.55 -1.52
N ARG A 83 5.35 3.59 -1.14
CA ARG A 83 6.63 3.41 -0.44
C ARG A 83 6.36 3.01 1.02
N PRO A 84 7.08 2.02 1.56
CA PRO A 84 7.00 1.71 2.99
C PRO A 84 7.33 2.93 3.84
N HIS A 85 6.60 3.12 4.94
CA HIS A 85 6.85 4.18 5.90
C HIS A 85 7.48 3.59 7.16
N HIS A 86 8.39 4.34 7.81
CA HIS A 86 9.10 3.84 9.00
C HIS A 86 8.20 3.74 10.24
N PHE A 87 7.15 4.55 10.31
CA PHE A 87 6.26 4.65 11.47
C PHE A 87 4.86 4.04 11.25
N PHE A 88 4.43 3.96 9.98
CA PHE A 88 3.07 3.52 9.65
C PHE A 88 3.14 2.23 8.84
N GLU A 89 2.37 1.24 9.26
CA GLU A 89 2.08 0.04 8.49
C GLU A 89 0.64 0.12 8.00
N ARG A 90 0.44 0.10 6.68
CA ARG A 90 -0.90 0.09 6.07
C ARG A 90 -1.35 -1.35 5.82
N LYS A 91 -2.55 -1.70 6.28
CA LYS A 91 -3.22 -2.97 5.93
C LYS A 91 -4.64 -2.66 5.45
N GLY A 92 -4.85 -2.79 4.14
CA GLY A 92 -6.08 -2.30 3.50
C GLY A 92 -6.22 -0.79 3.68
N ASP A 93 -7.33 -0.35 4.24
CA ASP A 93 -7.58 1.07 4.51
C ASP A 93 -7.22 1.50 5.94
N ASN A 94 -6.80 0.55 6.78
CA ASN A 94 -6.40 0.83 8.16
C ASN A 94 -4.88 1.08 8.26
N LEU A 95 -4.52 1.92 9.21
CA LEU A 95 -3.13 2.20 9.57
C LEU A 95 -2.81 1.62 10.94
N TYR A 96 -1.58 1.17 11.09
CA TYR A 96 -1.04 0.63 12.33
C TYR A 96 0.24 1.38 12.67
N SER A 97 0.38 1.79 13.92
CA SER A 97 1.62 2.35 14.44
C SER A 97 1.87 1.87 15.86
N GLU A 98 3.13 1.94 16.26
CA GLU A 98 3.55 1.60 17.63
C GLU A 98 4.06 2.85 18.34
N ILE A 99 3.59 3.09 19.56
CA ILE A 99 3.99 4.26 20.34
C ILE A 99 4.55 3.81 21.68
N PRO A 100 5.82 4.17 21.98
CA PRO A 100 6.39 3.95 23.29
C PRO A 100 5.76 4.90 24.31
N ILE A 101 5.32 4.37 25.44
CA ILE A 101 4.90 5.16 26.61
C ILE A 101 5.71 4.74 27.84
N SER A 102 5.84 5.65 28.79
CA SER A 102 6.46 5.35 30.08
C SER A 102 5.57 4.47 30.96
N TYR A 103 6.21 3.77 31.91
CA TYR A 103 5.49 3.03 32.94
C TYR A 103 4.54 3.92 33.75
N ALA A 104 4.93 5.16 34.02
CA ALA A 104 4.10 6.12 34.76
C ALA A 104 2.83 6.48 33.98
N GLU A 105 2.94 6.74 32.68
CA GLU A 105 1.79 7.04 31.82
C GLU A 105 0.84 5.83 31.69
N ALA A 106 1.39 4.61 31.61
CA ALA A 106 0.60 3.38 31.54
C ALA A 106 -0.19 3.13 32.83
N THR A 107 0.44 3.40 33.98
CA THR A 107 -0.16 3.14 35.31
C THR A 107 -1.13 4.22 35.74
N LEU A 108 -0.75 5.50 35.62
CA LEU A 108 -1.54 6.64 36.08
C LEU A 108 -2.54 7.14 35.03
N GLY A 109 -2.37 6.75 33.77
CA GLY A 109 -3.07 7.35 32.65
C GLY A 109 -2.42 8.66 32.20
N ALA A 110 -2.59 8.99 30.94
CA ALA A 110 -1.95 10.17 30.34
C ALA A 110 -2.71 10.64 29.10
N LYS A 111 -2.41 11.86 28.64
CA LYS A 111 -2.78 12.32 27.31
C LYS A 111 -1.51 12.47 26.51
N ILE A 112 -1.38 11.70 25.44
CA ILE A 112 -0.21 11.68 24.57
C ILE A 112 -0.57 12.19 23.19
N GLU A 113 0.40 12.74 22.48
CA GLU A 113 0.24 13.16 21.09
C GLU A 113 0.63 12.02 20.15
N VAL A 114 -0.24 11.73 19.18
CA VAL A 114 -0.06 10.67 18.20
C VAL A 114 0.02 11.27 16.81
N PRO A 115 1.12 11.05 16.06
CA PRO A 115 1.17 11.43 14.66
C PRO A 115 0.26 10.52 13.84
N THR A 116 -0.60 11.14 13.02
CA THR A 116 -1.47 10.50 12.02
C THR A 116 -1.11 11.05 10.64
N VAL A 117 -1.68 10.47 9.57
CA VAL A 117 -1.41 10.92 8.19
C VAL A 117 -1.90 12.34 7.92
N ASP A 118 -2.96 12.78 8.61
CA ASP A 118 -3.56 14.11 8.46
C ASP A 118 -3.08 15.13 9.50
N GLY A 119 -2.17 14.74 10.40
CA GLY A 119 -1.66 15.62 11.47
C GLY A 119 -1.56 14.94 12.83
N ILE A 120 -1.37 15.74 13.88
CA ILE A 120 -1.20 15.24 15.26
C ILE A 120 -2.56 15.21 15.96
N VAL A 121 -2.85 14.12 16.67
CA VAL A 121 -4.09 13.93 17.44
C VAL A 121 -3.75 13.55 18.87
N ALA A 122 -4.48 14.11 19.85
CA ALA A 122 -4.34 13.72 21.24
C ALA A 122 -5.07 12.39 21.51
N LEU A 123 -4.34 11.40 22.04
CA LEU A 123 -4.86 10.13 22.51
C LEU A 123 -4.88 10.10 24.04
N THR A 124 -6.03 9.79 24.63
CA THR A 124 -6.14 9.59 26.08
C THR A 124 -5.90 8.13 26.42
N ILE A 125 -4.86 7.90 27.22
CA ILE A 125 -4.47 6.60 27.75
C ILE A 125 -5.11 6.45 29.14
N PRO A 126 -5.99 5.44 29.34
CA PRO A 126 -6.56 5.15 30.65
C PRO A 126 -5.50 4.60 31.60
N SER A 127 -5.72 4.76 32.91
CA SER A 127 -4.90 4.13 33.94
C SER A 127 -4.98 2.60 33.84
N GLY A 128 -3.87 1.92 34.15
CA GLY A 128 -3.76 0.46 34.06
C GLY A 128 -3.68 -0.08 32.64
N THR A 129 -3.25 0.73 31.67
CA THR A 129 -3.07 0.30 30.27
C THR A 129 -2.00 -0.79 30.18
N GLN A 130 -2.33 -1.88 29.50
CA GLN A 130 -1.44 -3.03 29.35
C GLN A 130 -0.49 -2.88 28.17
N ASN A 131 0.69 -3.51 28.26
CA ASN A 131 1.64 -3.54 27.16
C ASN A 131 1.05 -4.30 25.95
N GLY A 132 1.14 -3.71 24.75
CA GLY A 132 0.55 -4.26 23.54
C GLY A 132 -0.94 -3.94 23.37
N GLN A 133 -1.56 -3.23 24.31
CA GLN A 133 -2.94 -2.78 24.16
C GLN A 133 -3.08 -1.84 22.97
N GLN A 134 -4.16 -2.00 22.21
CA GLN A 134 -4.41 -1.26 20.99
C GLN A 134 -5.55 -0.27 21.15
N PHE A 135 -5.31 0.98 20.76
CA PHE A 135 -6.29 2.06 20.76
C PHE A 135 -6.70 2.40 19.33
N ARG A 136 -8.00 2.62 19.12
CA ARG A 136 -8.55 2.93 17.80
C ARG A 136 -8.85 4.42 17.68
N LEU A 137 -8.15 5.08 16.76
CA LEU A 137 -8.45 6.43 16.30
C LEU A 137 -9.39 6.35 15.08
N LYS A 138 -10.67 6.60 15.33
CA LYS A 138 -11.72 6.46 14.31
C LYS A 138 -11.54 7.48 13.18
N GLY A 139 -11.57 7.02 11.93
CA GLY A 139 -11.50 7.87 10.74
C GLY A 139 -10.15 8.56 10.53
N LYS A 140 -9.07 8.01 11.10
CA LYS A 140 -7.69 8.49 10.96
C LYS A 140 -6.80 7.57 10.11
N GLY A 141 -7.41 6.60 9.43
CA GLY A 141 -6.76 5.73 8.46
C GLY A 141 -6.74 6.33 7.05
N VAL A 142 -6.71 5.46 6.04
CA VAL A 142 -6.64 5.86 4.64
C VAL A 142 -8.06 6.00 4.06
N PRO A 143 -8.33 7.02 3.19
CA PRO A 143 -9.60 7.11 2.47
C PRO A 143 -9.86 5.89 1.60
N HIS A 144 -11.11 5.43 1.54
CA HIS A 144 -11.49 4.36 0.61
C HIS A 144 -11.36 4.83 -0.84
N LEU A 145 -10.89 3.93 -1.72
CA LEU A 145 -10.81 4.17 -3.16
C LEU A 145 -12.19 4.36 -3.80
N THR A 146 -13.16 3.56 -3.35
CA THR A 146 -14.53 3.53 -3.87
C THR A 146 -15.49 3.81 -2.73
N GLY A 147 -16.41 4.75 -2.94
CA GLY A 147 -17.39 5.16 -1.93
C GLY A 147 -16.91 6.28 -1.01
N GLY A 148 -17.69 6.56 0.02
CA GLY A 148 -17.35 7.53 1.06
C GLY A 148 -16.81 6.85 2.30
N GLY A 149 -15.84 7.48 2.97
CA GLY A 149 -15.31 7.03 4.25
C GLY A 149 -13.80 6.97 4.31
N THR A 150 -13.31 6.67 5.50
CA THR A 150 -11.90 6.52 5.84
C THR A 150 -11.77 5.32 6.76
N GLY A 151 -10.67 4.57 6.61
CA GLY A 151 -10.32 3.55 7.60
C GLY A 151 -9.92 4.16 8.94
N ASP A 152 -9.51 3.29 9.85
CA ASP A 152 -9.11 3.66 11.21
C ASP A 152 -7.59 3.57 11.38
N HIS A 153 -7.07 4.31 12.36
CA HIS A 153 -5.67 4.20 12.78
C HIS A 153 -5.61 3.51 14.14
N TYR A 154 -4.96 2.35 14.16
CA TYR A 154 -4.73 1.54 15.34
C TYR A 154 -3.35 1.82 15.92
N VAL A 155 -3.34 2.27 17.17
CA VAL A 155 -2.13 2.62 17.91
C VAL A 155 -1.87 1.52 18.92
N THR A 156 -0.80 0.75 18.73
CA THR A 156 -0.35 -0.24 19.69
C THR A 156 0.63 0.41 20.67
N VAL A 157 0.32 0.31 21.95
CA VAL A 157 1.16 0.89 23.00
C VAL A 157 2.26 -0.08 23.41
N LYS A 158 3.49 0.42 23.52
CA LYS A 158 4.63 -0.34 24.06
C LYS A 158 5.20 0.36 25.28
N ILE A 159 5.30 -0.34 26.40
CA ILE A 159 5.90 0.23 27.60
C ILE A 159 7.42 0.28 27.42
N ALA A 160 7.99 1.47 27.43
CA ALA A 160 9.42 1.71 27.33
C ALA A 160 10.07 1.71 28.71
N VAL A 161 11.05 0.84 28.92
CA VAL A 161 11.82 0.75 30.16
C VAL A 161 13.11 1.59 30.01
N PRO A 162 13.40 2.52 30.93
CA PRO A 162 14.61 3.34 30.84
C PRO A 162 15.87 2.48 31.00
N LYS A 163 16.88 2.72 30.16
CA LYS A 163 18.16 1.98 30.18
C LYS A 163 19.08 2.37 31.32
N HIS A 164 18.94 3.59 31.82
CA HIS A 164 19.78 4.16 32.87
C HIS A 164 18.88 4.72 33.98
N ILE A 165 19.17 4.34 35.22
CA ILE A 165 18.47 4.80 36.42
C ILE A 165 19.51 5.15 37.49
N ASP A 166 19.24 6.19 38.25
CA ASP A 166 20.06 6.58 39.39
C ASP A 166 19.74 5.72 40.63
N GLU A 167 20.54 5.85 41.69
CA GLU A 167 20.35 5.04 42.91
C GLU A 167 19.01 5.35 43.60
N LYS A 168 18.55 6.60 43.51
CA LYS A 168 17.26 7.02 44.07
C LYS A 168 16.10 6.35 43.34
N ALA A 169 16.06 6.39 42.00
CA ALA A 169 15.03 5.72 41.23
C ALA A 169 15.05 4.21 41.45
N ARG A 170 16.24 3.60 41.56
CA ARG A 170 16.38 2.17 41.88
C ARG A 170 15.73 1.83 43.22
N GLN A 171 15.94 2.64 44.25
CA GLN A 171 15.32 2.42 45.55
C GLN A 171 13.79 2.54 45.50
N ILE A 172 13.27 3.57 44.81
CA ILE A 172 11.82 3.77 44.62
C ILE A 172 11.19 2.58 43.89
N ILE A 173 11.83 2.06 42.84
CA ILE A 173 11.33 0.90 42.08
C ILE A 173 11.29 -0.35 42.98
N LYS A 174 12.30 -0.57 43.83
CA LYS A 174 12.31 -1.69 44.79
C LYS A 174 11.17 -1.57 45.80
N ASP A 175 10.89 -0.37 46.28
CA ASP A 175 9.83 -0.16 47.25
C ASP A 175 8.44 -0.29 46.61
N LEU A 176 8.29 0.16 45.36
CA LEU A 176 7.10 -0.10 44.55
C LEU A 176 6.85 -1.61 44.36
N ASP A 177 7.88 -2.37 43.98
CA ASP A 177 7.79 -3.82 43.76
C ASP A 177 7.29 -4.58 45.02
N LYS A 178 7.73 -4.17 46.22
CA LYS A 178 7.26 -4.73 47.50
C LYS A 178 5.78 -4.47 47.76
N ILE A 179 5.25 -3.34 47.29
CA ILE A 179 3.86 -2.93 47.50
C ILE A 179 2.94 -3.63 46.50
N THR A 180 3.29 -3.64 45.22
CA THR A 180 2.40 -4.12 44.15
C THR A 180 2.22 -5.64 44.19
N LYS A 181 3.24 -6.42 44.62
CA LYS A 181 3.20 -7.89 44.78
C LYS A 181 2.57 -8.67 43.61
N GLU A 182 2.55 -8.10 42.41
CA GLU A 182 2.02 -8.74 41.21
C GLU A 182 3.06 -9.70 40.65
N ASN A 183 2.64 -10.93 40.33
CA ASN A 183 3.49 -11.90 39.67
C ASN A 183 3.07 -12.04 38.20
N PRO A 184 3.75 -11.36 37.25
CA PRO A 184 3.41 -11.43 35.83
C PRO A 184 3.64 -12.83 35.22
N ARG A 185 4.25 -13.77 35.96
CA ARG A 185 4.49 -15.16 35.53
C ARG A 185 3.57 -16.17 36.22
N ALA A 186 2.56 -15.72 36.96
CA ALA A 186 1.68 -16.62 37.71
C ALA A 186 0.97 -17.65 36.81
N GLU A 187 0.61 -17.27 35.59
CA GLU A 187 -0.07 -18.13 34.62
C GLU A 187 0.87 -19.05 33.82
N ILE A 188 2.19 -18.85 33.94
CA ILE A 188 3.17 -19.68 33.22
C ILE A 188 3.31 -21.01 33.96
N ALA A 189 2.56 -22.01 33.53
CA ALA A 189 2.72 -23.37 34.02
C ALA A 189 4.05 -23.96 33.54
N PHE A 190 5.06 -24.00 34.42
CA PHE A 190 6.34 -24.69 34.17
C PHE A 190 6.22 -26.23 34.15
N LYS A 191 5.00 -26.76 34.01
CA LYS A 191 4.71 -28.20 34.07
C LYS A 191 5.33 -28.87 32.84
N GLY A 192 6.43 -29.61 33.04
CA GLY A 192 7.14 -30.32 31.97
C GLY A 192 8.53 -29.75 31.62
N PHE A 193 8.91 -28.59 32.15
CA PHE A 193 10.26 -28.05 31.97
C PHE A 193 11.19 -28.55 33.07
N ARG A 194 12.10 -29.48 32.75
CA ARG A 194 13.22 -29.83 33.63
C ARG A 194 14.20 -28.65 33.67
N LYS A 195 14.45 -28.08 34.86
CA LYS A 195 15.63 -27.24 35.07
C LYS A 195 16.86 -28.11 34.80
N ARG A 196 17.68 -27.73 33.82
CA ARG A 196 19.05 -28.26 33.66
C ARG A 196 19.98 -27.55 34.62
#